data_AF-A0AA90TYY7-F1
#
_entry.id   AF-A0AA90TYY7-F1
#
_cell.length_a   1.000
_cell.length_b   1.000
_cell.length_c   1.000
_cell.angle_alpha   90.00
_cell.angle_beta   90.00
_cell.angle_gamma   90.00
#
_symmetry.space_group_name_H-M   'P 1'
#
loop_
_entity.id
_entity.type
_entity.pdbx_description
1 polymer ?
#
loop_
_entity_poly.entity_id
_entity_poly.type
_entity_poly.pdbx_seq_one_letter_code
_entity_poly.pdbx_strand_id
1 'polypeptide(L)'
;MSRQIILINIEKPVEKDLLNDIHWFCDSFGLSSGRDTEDISKKIVLSMLTNISEEDGVTSEVLATTLGIKLSRVNHHLRNLIDAGLVYRKKRSLYLRGGSLKAAVCEMRKDSERIFDELEMMAEVIDNEVGLKCRSH
;
A
#
# COMPACT_ATOMS: atom_id res chain seq x y z
N MET A 1 -8.92 13.63 1.47
CA MET A 1 -7.65 12.87 1.51
C MET A 1 -7.43 12.30 0.12
N SER A 2 -6.30 12.59 -0.51
CA SER A 2 -5.94 11.97 -1.80
C SER A 2 -5.51 10.52 -1.54
N ARG A 3 -6.07 9.57 -2.28
CA ARG A 3 -5.53 8.20 -2.34
C ARG A 3 -4.55 8.13 -3.49
N GLN A 4 -3.38 7.53 -3.25
CA GLN A 4 -2.38 7.30 -4.28
C GLN A 4 -2.02 5.83 -4.27
N ILE A 5 -2.31 5.14 -5.37
CA ILE A 5 -1.97 3.73 -5.55
C ILE A 5 -0.85 3.67 -6.58
N ILE A 6 0.32 3.15 -6.17
CA ILE A 6 1.45 2.88 -7.05
C ILE A 6 1.47 1.38 -7.29
N LEU A 7 1.54 0.96 -8.55
CA LEU A 7 1.71 -0.44 -8.95
C LEU A 7 2.98 -0.55 -9.78
N ILE A 8 3.95 -1.30 -9.29
CA ILE A 8 5.23 -1.55 -9.97
C ILE A 8 5.28 -3.02 -10.34
N ASN A 9 5.43 -3.30 -11.63
CA ASN A 9 5.60 -4.67 -12.12
C ASN A 9 7.06 -5.08 -11.96
N ILE A 10 7.37 -5.84 -10.91
CA ILE A 10 8.71 -6.37 -10.62
C ILE A 10 8.67 -7.90 -10.57
N GLU A 11 9.80 -8.52 -10.94
CA GLU A 11 9.92 -9.97 -10.95
C GLU A 11 9.71 -10.57 -9.57
N LYS A 12 8.94 -11.66 -9.52
CA LYS A 12 8.62 -12.36 -8.27
C LYS A 12 9.84 -13.17 -7.80
N PRO A 13 10.12 -13.22 -6.48
CA PRO A 13 11.11 -14.14 -5.92
C PRO A 13 10.86 -15.59 -6.36
N VAL A 14 11.93 -16.25 -6.82
CA VAL A 14 11.89 -17.65 -7.27
C VAL A 14 11.81 -18.61 -6.08
N GLU A 15 12.55 -18.28 -5.02
CA GLU A 15 12.59 -19.07 -3.80
C GLU A 15 11.48 -18.67 -2.83
N LYS A 16 10.89 -19.66 -2.15
CA LYS A 16 9.89 -19.42 -1.11
C LYS A 16 10.58 -18.96 0.16
N ASP A 17 10.61 -17.65 0.36
CA ASP A 17 11.06 -17.02 1.60
C ASP A 17 10.08 -15.91 1.98
N LEU A 18 9.58 -15.96 3.22
CA LEU A 18 8.54 -15.05 3.70
C LEU A 18 9.00 -13.59 3.69
N LEU A 19 10.27 -13.34 4.04
CA LEU A 19 10.81 -11.98 4.08
C LEU A 19 10.92 -11.41 2.67
N ASN A 20 11.45 -12.19 1.72
CA ASN A 20 11.54 -11.84 0.31
C ASN A 20 10.15 -11.63 -0.32
N ASP A 21 9.17 -12.46 0.03
CA ASP A 21 7.78 -12.30 -0.42
C ASP A 21 7.16 -10.98 0.09
N ILE A 22 7.40 -10.63 1.36
CA ILE A 22 6.94 -9.36 1.95
C ILE A 22 7.65 -8.17 1.32
N HIS A 23 8.95 -8.29 1.06
CA HIS A 23 9.74 -7.25 0.40
C HIS A 23 9.21 -6.99 -1.00
N TRP A 24 9.07 -8.05 -1.81
CA TRP A 24 8.49 -7.98 -3.15
C TRP A 24 7.07 -7.38 -3.12
N PHE A 25 6.24 -7.77 -2.15
CA PHE A 25 4.91 -7.21 -2.00
C PHE A 25 4.96 -5.69 -1.74
N CYS A 26 5.83 -5.23 -0.83
CA CYS A 26 5.96 -3.80 -0.52
C CYS A 26 6.54 -3.00 -1.69
N ASP A 27 7.55 -3.54 -2.38
CA ASP A 27 8.18 -2.93 -3.55
C ASP A 27 7.19 -2.82 -4.72
N SER A 28 6.33 -3.82 -4.90
CA SER A 28 5.25 -3.80 -5.91
C SER A 28 4.24 -2.67 -5.69
N PHE A 29 4.09 -2.18 -4.46
CA PHE A 29 3.24 -1.03 -4.11
C PHE A 29 4.02 0.29 -3.97
N GLY A 30 5.31 0.32 -4.31
CA GLY A 30 6.15 1.51 -4.18
C GLY A 30 6.28 2.02 -2.73
N LEU A 31 6.06 1.14 -1.73
CA LEU A 31 6.11 1.50 -0.31
C LEU A 31 7.54 1.69 0.21
N SER A 32 8.50 1.25 -0.59
CA SER A 32 9.93 1.47 -0.41
C SER A 32 10.27 2.85 -0.94
N SER A 33 10.22 3.86 -0.07
CA SER A 33 10.73 5.17 -0.43
C SER A 33 12.20 5.03 -0.81
N GLY A 34 12.62 5.51 -1.99
CA GLY A 34 13.97 5.31 -2.57
C GLY A 34 15.16 5.87 -1.78
N ARG A 35 14.96 6.23 -0.50
CA ARG A 35 15.98 6.60 0.50
C ARG A 35 15.92 5.77 1.79
N ASP A 36 15.03 4.77 1.86
CA ASP A 36 14.91 3.89 3.02
C ASP A 36 15.98 2.81 2.98
N THR A 37 17.23 3.23 3.18
CA THR A 37 18.43 2.38 3.20
C THR A 37 18.40 1.31 4.30
N GLU A 38 17.42 1.38 5.22
CA GLU A 38 17.26 0.48 6.36
C GLU A 38 16.05 -0.45 6.25
N ASP A 39 15.34 -0.46 5.10
CA ASP A 39 14.13 -1.27 4.85
C ASP A 39 13.04 -1.09 5.93
N ILE A 40 12.88 0.12 6.48
CA ILE A 40 11.97 0.37 7.60
C ILE A 40 10.51 0.18 7.21
N SER A 41 10.09 0.64 6.03
CA SER A 41 8.73 0.36 5.55
C SER A 41 8.41 -1.14 5.61
N LYS A 42 9.34 -1.98 5.15
CA LYS A 42 9.20 -3.44 5.13
C LYS A 42 9.20 -4.03 6.54
N LYS A 43 10.08 -3.55 7.43
CA LYS A 43 10.10 -3.93 8.85
C LYS A 43 8.82 -3.54 9.59
N ILE A 44 8.24 -2.39 9.29
CA ILE A 44 6.95 -1.95 9.85
C ILE A 44 5.83 -2.87 9.37
N VAL A 45 5.78 -3.19 8.07
CA VAL A 45 4.77 -4.12 7.54
C VAL A 45 4.94 -5.50 8.16
N LEU A 46 6.16 -6.04 8.19
CA LEU A 46 6.45 -7.32 8.83
C LEU A 46 6.03 -7.32 10.30
N SER A 47 6.46 -6.32 11.08
CA SER A 47 6.08 -6.19 12.49
C SER A 47 4.57 -6.05 12.65
N MET A 48 3.89 -5.28 11.80
CA MET A 48 2.42 -5.20 11.82
C MET A 48 1.80 -6.58 11.59
N LEU A 49 2.25 -7.31 10.56
CA LEU A 49 1.70 -8.63 10.22
C LEU A 49 1.89 -9.64 11.35
N THR A 50 3.07 -9.65 11.98
CA THR A 50 3.36 -10.53 13.12
C THR A 50 2.55 -10.16 14.37
N ASN A 51 2.31 -8.87 14.63
CA ASN A 51 1.56 -8.45 15.82
C ASN A 51 0.03 -8.52 15.61
N ILE A 52 -0.47 -8.30 14.38
CA ILE A 52 -1.91 -8.39 14.06
C ILE A 52 -2.41 -9.84 14.12
N SER A 53 -1.53 -10.84 13.91
CA SER A 53 -1.91 -12.25 14.12
C SER A 53 -2.13 -12.60 15.60
N GLU A 54 -1.66 -11.76 16.53
CA GLU A 54 -1.73 -11.99 17.98
C GLU A 54 -2.76 -11.08 18.68
N GLU A 55 -3.02 -9.87 18.16
CA GLU A 55 -3.93 -8.89 18.77
C GLU A 55 -4.86 -8.15 17.78
N ASP A 56 -5.89 -7.50 18.34
CA ASP A 56 -6.92 -6.70 17.65
C ASP A 56 -6.38 -5.30 17.22
N GLY A 57 -5.32 -5.31 16.40
CA GLY A 57 -4.66 -4.13 15.81
C GLY A 57 -3.41 -3.66 16.57
N VAL A 58 -2.53 -2.90 15.91
CA VAL A 58 -1.25 -2.45 16.50
C VAL A 58 -1.15 -0.93 16.59
N THR A 59 -0.49 -0.40 17.61
CA THR A 59 -0.28 1.05 17.76
C THR A 59 1.07 1.49 17.18
N SER A 60 1.18 2.76 16.80
CA SER A 60 2.45 3.35 16.33
C SER A 60 3.55 3.27 17.41
N GLU A 61 3.17 3.37 18.68
CA GLU A 61 4.07 3.31 19.85
C GLU A 61 4.65 1.90 20.06
N VAL A 62 3.82 0.86 19.89
CA VAL A 62 4.27 -0.53 19.90
C VAL A 62 5.27 -0.76 18.77
N LEU A 63 4.95 -0.36 17.54
CA LEU A 63 5.86 -0.47 16.40
C LEU A 63 7.19 0.27 16.61
N ALA A 64 7.15 1.48 17.17
CA ALA A 64 8.35 2.26 17.48
C ALA A 64 9.25 1.54 18.50
N THR A 65 8.64 0.97 19.54
CA THR A 65 9.34 0.24 20.60
C THR A 65 9.93 -1.06 20.07
N THR A 66 9.14 -1.88 19.36
CA THR A 66 9.57 -3.16 18.78
C THR A 66 10.71 -2.99 17.79
N LEU A 67 10.67 -1.94 16.96
CA LEU A 67 11.69 -1.68 15.94
C LEU A 67 12.86 -0.82 16.43
N GLY A 68 12.79 -0.26 17.64
CA GLY A 68 13.84 0.63 18.17
C GLY A 68 14.01 1.94 17.37
N ILE A 69 12.94 2.44 16.73
CA ILE A 69 12.99 3.64 15.88
C ILE A 69 12.08 4.75 16.41
N LYS A 70 12.39 6.01 16.04
CA LYS A 70 11.60 7.17 16.47
C LYS A 70 10.15 7.06 16.00
N LEU A 71 9.20 7.38 16.89
CA LEU A 71 7.76 7.40 16.59
C LEU A 71 7.41 8.28 15.37
N SER A 72 8.12 9.40 15.19
CA SER A 72 7.94 10.27 14.02
C SER A 72 8.29 9.55 12.69
N ARG A 73 9.32 8.71 12.70
CA ARG A 73 9.73 7.90 11.53
C ARG A 73 8.68 6.83 11.25
N VAL A 74 8.20 6.11 12.28
CA VAL A 74 7.09 5.15 12.14
C VAL A 74 5.86 5.83 11.51
N ASN A 75 5.43 6.95 12.06
CA ASN A 75 4.26 7.67 11.55
C ASN A 75 4.43 8.16 10.10
N HIS A 76 5.66 8.47 9.67
CA HIS A 76 5.93 8.78 8.28
C HIS A 76 5.65 7.59 7.36
N HIS A 77 6.19 6.41 7.67
CA HIS A 77 5.94 5.20 6.87
C HIS A 77 4.48 4.74 6.93
N LEU A 78 3.85 4.83 8.10
CA LEU A 78 2.43 4.49 8.26
C LEU A 78 1.52 5.38 7.41
N ARG A 79 1.88 6.66 7.21
CA ARG A 79 1.14 7.54 6.32
C ARG A 79 1.13 6.98 4.90
N ASN A 80 2.27 6.54 4.39
CA ASN A 80 2.36 5.94 3.05
C ASN A 80 1.50 4.66 2.95
N LEU A 81 1.48 3.82 3.99
CA LEU A 81 0.65 2.61 4.03
C LEU A 81 -0.85 2.94 4.05
N ILE A 82 -1.25 4.02 4.74
CA ILE A 82 -2.63 4.51 4.79
C ILE A 82 -3.03 5.11 3.44
N ASP A 83 -2.17 5.94 2.86
CA ASP A 83 -2.42 6.64 1.60
C ASP A 83 -2.50 5.65 0.42
N ALA A 84 -1.71 4.57 0.47
CA ALA A 84 -1.80 3.44 -0.44
C ALA A 84 -3.07 2.59 -0.23
N GLY A 85 -3.72 2.69 0.93
CA GLY A 85 -4.94 1.96 1.25
C GLY A 85 -4.73 0.53 1.77
N LEU A 86 -3.49 0.17 2.12
CA LEU A 86 -3.16 -1.15 2.69
C LEU A 86 -3.64 -1.28 4.13
N VAL A 87 -3.48 -0.20 4.91
CA VAL A 87 -3.88 -0.14 6.32
C VAL A 87 -4.82 1.03 6.57
N TYR A 88 -5.59 0.94 7.64
CA TYR A 88 -6.39 2.06 8.13
C TYR A 88 -6.22 2.23 9.64
N ARG A 89 -6.47 3.44 10.11
CA ARG A 89 -6.39 3.78 11.52
C ARG A 89 -7.79 3.86 12.12
N LYS A 90 -8.02 3.18 13.24
CA LYS A 90 -9.24 3.30 14.06
C LYS A 90 -8.82 3.57 15.49
N LYS A 91 -9.21 4.75 16.02
CA LYS A 91 -8.69 5.29 17.29
C LYS A 91 -7.15 5.35 17.27
N ARG A 92 -6.47 4.64 18.18
CA ARG A 92 -5.01 4.60 18.28
C ARG A 92 -4.37 3.43 17.53
N SER A 93 -5.18 2.50 17.02
CA SER A 93 -4.71 1.23 16.45
C SER A 93 -4.81 1.23 14.92
N LEU A 94 -3.91 0.46 14.33
CA LEU A 94 -3.76 0.25 12.90
C LEU A 94 -4.23 -1.16 12.56
N TYR A 95 -4.90 -1.28 11.43
CA TYR A 95 -5.53 -2.52 10.97
C TYR A 95 -5.24 -2.71 9.48
N LEU A 96 -5.10 -3.97 9.07
CA LEU A 96 -5.14 -4.33 7.65
C LEU A 96 -6.54 -4.07 7.11
N ARG A 97 -6.63 -3.44 5.94
CA ARG A 97 -7.92 -3.27 5.27
C ARG A 97 -8.49 -4.63 4.89
N GLY A 98 -9.73 -4.91 5.29
CA GLY A 98 -10.35 -6.22 5.08
C GLY A 98 -9.76 -7.37 5.93
N GLY A 99 -8.88 -7.08 6.89
CA GLY A 99 -8.39 -8.05 7.88
C GLY A 99 -7.25 -8.99 7.42
N SER A 100 -6.84 -8.94 6.16
CA SER A 100 -5.68 -9.71 5.65
C SER A 100 -5.04 -8.97 4.47
N LEU A 101 -3.77 -9.30 4.13
CA LEU A 101 -3.12 -8.73 2.94
C LEU A 101 -3.92 -9.00 1.66
N LYS A 102 -4.41 -10.24 1.48
CA LYS A 102 -5.23 -10.60 0.31
C LYS A 102 -6.49 -9.74 0.23
N ALA A 103 -7.20 -9.56 1.34
CA ALA A 103 -8.40 -8.73 1.38
C ALA A 103 -8.08 -7.26 1.11
N ALA A 104 -6.98 -6.75 1.66
CA ALA A 104 -6.52 -5.38 1.41
C ALA A 104 -6.24 -5.15 -0.09
N VAL A 105 -5.53 -6.07 -0.75
CA VAL A 105 -5.28 -6.03 -2.19
C VAL A 105 -6.58 -6.07 -3.00
N CYS A 106 -7.55 -6.91 -2.63
CA CYS A 106 -8.85 -6.94 -3.31
C CYS A 106 -9.57 -5.58 -3.21
N GLU A 107 -9.52 -4.94 -2.03
CA GLU A 107 -10.12 -3.63 -1.84
C GLU A 107 -9.37 -2.52 -2.59
N MET A 108 -8.04 -2.56 -2.62
CA MET A 108 -7.20 -1.63 -3.40
C MET A 108 -7.40 -1.79 -4.91
N ARG A 109 -7.65 -3.02 -5.39
CA ARG A 109 -8.02 -3.26 -6.79
C ARG A 109 -9.31 -2.54 -7.15
N LYS A 110 -10.37 -2.72 -6.35
CA LYS A 110 -11.65 -2.02 -6.57
C LYS A 110 -11.49 -0.50 -6.53
N ASP A 111 -10.63 0.01 -5.65
CA ASP A 111 -10.31 1.44 -5.61
C ASP A 111 -9.62 1.90 -6.89
N SER A 112 -8.69 1.11 -7.42
CA SER A 112 -7.98 1.41 -8.66
C SER A 112 -8.91 1.35 -9.88
N GLU A 113 -9.77 0.34 -9.96
CA GLU A 113 -10.80 0.20 -11.01
C GLU A 113 -11.70 1.43 -11.04
N ARG A 114 -12.21 1.90 -9.90
CA ARG A 114 -13.01 3.13 -9.83
C ARG A 114 -12.25 4.38 -10.30
N ILE A 115 -10.96 4.47 -9.99
CA ILE A 115 -10.11 5.57 -10.48
C ILE A 115 -9.96 5.49 -12.00
N PHE A 116 -9.75 4.28 -12.55
CA PHE A 116 -9.69 4.08 -14.00
C PHE A 116 -11.01 4.45 -14.68
N ASP A 117 -12.15 4.03 -14.14
CA ASP A 117 -13.47 4.37 -14.68
C ASP A 117 -13.66 5.91 -14.80
N GLU A 118 -13.28 6.66 -13.76
CA GLU A 118 -13.34 8.13 -13.76
C GLU A 118 -12.37 8.75 -14.77
N LEU A 119 -11.16 8.22 -14.89
CA LEU A 119 -10.15 8.69 -15.84
C LEU A 119 -10.54 8.40 -17.29
N GLU A 120 -11.09 7.23 -17.58
CA GLU A 120 -11.59 6.84 -18.90
C GLU A 120 -12.74 7.73 -19.33
N MET A 121 -13.70 7.99 -18.44
CA MET A 121 -14.80 8.92 -18.72
C MET A 121 -14.29 10.32 -19.05
N MET A 122 -13.34 10.83 -18.28
CA MET A 122 -12.77 12.16 -18.55
C MET A 122 -11.95 12.18 -19.85
N ALA A 123 -11.20 11.12 -20.15
CA ALA A 123 -10.46 10.99 -21.39
C ALA A 123 -11.40 10.97 -22.60
N GLU A 124 -12.55 10.26 -22.53
CA GLU A 124 -13.56 10.26 -23.58
C GLU A 124 -14.14 11.65 -23.83
N VAL A 125 -14.42 12.42 -22.78
CA VAL A 125 -14.89 13.82 -22.92
C VAL A 125 -13.84 14.66 -23.65
N ILE A 126 -12.57 14.57 -23.23
CA ILE A 126 -11.45 15.31 -23.86
C ILE A 126 -11.31 14.91 -25.33
N ASP A 127 -11.27 13.61 -25.63
CA ASP A 127 -11.13 13.08 -26.99
C ASP A 127 -12.22 13.63 -27.91
N ASN A 128 -13.47 13.65 -27.43
CA ASN A 128 -14.60 14.19 -28.17
C ASN A 128 -14.48 15.71 -28.41
N GLU A 129 -14.04 16.48 -27.41
CA GLU A 129 -13.86 17.93 -27.53
C GLU A 129 -12.74 18.31 -28.50
N VAL A 130 -11.65 17.55 -28.53
CA VAL A 130 -10.51 17.81 -29.43
C VAL A 130 -10.63 17.10 -30.78
N GLY A 131 -11.69 16.31 -30.99
CA GLY A 131 -11.94 15.58 -32.23
C GLY A 131 -11.04 14.36 -32.46
N LEU A 132 -10.45 13.80 -31.40
CA LEU A 132 -9.73 12.53 -31.45
C LEU A 132 -10.74 11.39 -31.61
N LYS A 133 -10.50 10.51 -32.58
CA LYS A 133 -11.26 9.28 -32.76
C LYS A 133 -10.37 8.10 -32.46
N CYS A 134 -10.66 7.38 -31.38
CA CYS A 134 -10.07 6.07 -31.17
C CYS A 134 -10.49 5.14 -32.33
N ARG A 135 -9.51 4.62 -33.07
CA ARG A 135 -9.76 3.61 -34.10
C ARG A 135 -10.07 2.30 -33.38
N SER A 136 -11.35 1.96 -33.23
CA SER A 136 -11.80 0.70 -32.64
C SER A 136 -11.04 -0.47 -33.28
N HIS A 137 -10.32 -1.25 -32.49
CA HIS A 137 -9.77 -2.56 -32.91
C HIS A 137 -10.76 -3.65 -32.56
#